data_AF-A0A7V9GDQ0-F1
#
_entry.id   AF-A0A7V9GDQ0-F1
#
_cell.length_a   1.000
_cell.length_b   1.000
_cell.length_c   1.000
_cell.angle_alpha   90.00
_cell.angle_beta   90.00
_cell.angle_gamma   90.00
#
_symmetry.space_group_name_H-M   'P 1'
#
loop_
_entity.id
_entity.type
_entity.pdbx_description
1 polymer ?
#
loop_
_entity_poly.entity_id
_entity_poly.type
_entity_poly.pdbx_seq_one_letter_code
_entity_poly.pdbx_strand_id
1 'polypeptide(L)'
;MSLQYEESNEDKRQITPEEYLQERKAAIRVRSLWAIGFGIFAIVGSFAAIWLAINYFPEYTEDAASKSVFYFLFRNLYFLLGLFFLTVGIWGLYYAKKLKFEDLIPSPEAVEFARQSVKTTPYYSYILVGSIVAVTIAQNYVGLDESVEIAGFVKPYFLEKHEYWRILTGAALHGGFLHIFFNGYALYGFGSLIEYLSNRAHLAVVFLLAIIGGGLASLYFMPDVASVGASGGIMGLIGYLA
;
A
#
# COMPACT_ATOMS: atom_id res chain seq x y z
N MET A 1 0.40 30.08 -5.38
CA MET A 1 0.57 29.72 -6.81
C MET A 1 -0.78 29.18 -7.27
N SER A 2 -1.62 30.06 -7.80
CA SER A 2 -2.93 29.70 -8.34
C SER A 2 -2.70 28.77 -9.53
N LEU A 3 -3.27 27.57 -9.50
CA LEU A 3 -3.40 26.73 -10.69
C LEU A 3 -4.37 27.45 -11.64
N GLN A 4 -3.85 28.41 -12.40
CA GLN A 4 -4.46 28.81 -13.65
C GLN A 4 -4.31 27.60 -14.55
N TYR A 5 -5.35 26.79 -14.64
CA TYR A 5 -5.56 25.97 -15.81
C TYR A 5 -5.63 26.96 -16.98
N GLU A 6 -4.52 27.12 -17.70
CA GLU A 6 -4.57 27.66 -19.05
C GLU A 6 -5.53 26.76 -19.83
N GLU A 7 -6.76 27.22 -20.01
CA GLU A 7 -7.62 26.68 -21.06
C GLU A 7 -6.94 27.00 -22.38
N SER A 8 -6.11 26.07 -22.86
CA SER A 8 -5.67 26.08 -24.24
C SER A 8 -6.93 26.05 -25.11
N ASN A 9 -6.99 27.01 -26.02
CA ASN A 9 -8.06 27.22 -27.01
C ASN A 9 -8.01 26.11 -28.09
N GLU A 10 -7.89 24.84 -27.68
CA GLU A 10 -8.13 23.70 -28.55
C GLU A 10 -9.63 23.55 -28.72
N ASP A 11 -10.06 23.61 -29.98
CA ASP A 11 -11.39 23.28 -30.48
C ASP A 11 -11.96 22.07 -29.73
N LYS A 12 -12.76 22.32 -28.67
CA LYS A 12 -13.36 21.27 -27.83
C LYS A 12 -14.39 20.56 -28.69
N ARG A 13 -13.94 19.57 -29.46
CA ARG A 13 -14.78 18.68 -30.26
C ARG A 13 -15.96 18.24 -29.40
N GLN A 14 -17.17 18.62 -29.79
CA GLN A 14 -18.38 18.17 -29.11
C GLN A 14 -18.54 16.67 -29.36
N ILE A 15 -18.10 15.86 -28.39
CA ILE A 15 -18.26 14.41 -28.41
C ILE A 15 -19.64 14.04 -27.88
N THR A 16 -20.30 13.10 -28.55
CA THR A 16 -21.57 12.54 -28.10
C THR A 16 -21.36 11.62 -26.88
N PRO A 17 -22.39 11.39 -26.03
CA PRO A 17 -22.32 10.43 -24.93
C PRO A 17 -21.87 9.03 -25.35
N GLU A 18 -22.30 8.58 -26.53
CA GLU A 18 -21.94 7.28 -27.09
C GLU A 18 -20.47 7.23 -27.50
N GLU A 19 -19.98 8.26 -28.19
CA GLU A 19 -18.56 8.38 -28.54
C GLU A 19 -17.69 8.40 -27.28
N TYR A 20 -18.05 9.18 -26.27
CA TYR A 20 -17.33 9.21 -24.99
C TYR A 20 -17.31 7.82 -24.32
N LEU A 21 -18.44 7.11 -24.28
CA LEU A 21 -18.50 5.75 -23.74
C LEU A 21 -17.57 4.79 -24.50
N GLN A 22 -17.54 4.87 -25.83
CA GLN A 22 -16.66 4.00 -26.64
C GLN A 22 -15.18 4.33 -26.40
N GLU A 23 -14.81 5.61 -26.32
CA GLU A 23 -13.45 6.03 -25.99
C GLU A 23 -13.02 5.50 -24.60
N ARG A 24 -13.90 5.62 -23.59
CA ARG A 24 -13.63 5.09 -22.24
C ARG A 24 -13.48 3.57 -22.26
N LYS A 25 -14.33 2.84 -22.98
CA LYS A 25 -14.21 1.38 -23.14
C LYS A 25 -12.89 1.00 -23.81
N ALA A 26 -12.50 1.69 -24.87
CA ALA A 26 -11.25 1.45 -25.58
C ALA A 26 -10.03 1.69 -24.67
N ALA A 27 -10.01 2.81 -23.94
CA ALA A 27 -8.95 3.12 -23.00
C ALA A 27 -8.79 2.08 -21.89
N ILE A 28 -9.91 1.62 -21.30
CA ILE A 28 -9.89 0.55 -20.28
C ILE A 28 -9.34 -0.75 -20.89
N ARG A 29 -9.78 -1.15 -22.09
CA ARG A 29 -9.26 -2.35 -22.76
C ARG A 29 -7.75 -2.30 -22.97
N VAL A 30 -7.22 -1.18 -23.47
CA VAL A 30 -5.77 -1.01 -23.68
C VAL A 30 -5.01 -1.19 -22.38
N ARG A 31 -5.40 -0.48 -21.30
CA ARG A 31 -4.77 -0.62 -19.97
C ARG A 31 -4.88 -2.05 -19.43
N SER A 32 -6.01 -2.71 -19.66
CA SER A 32 -6.25 -4.07 -19.22
C SER A 32 -5.35 -5.08 -19.94
N LEU A 33 -5.14 -4.92 -21.25
CA LEU A 33 -4.21 -5.74 -22.03
C LEU A 33 -2.76 -5.54 -21.59
N TRP A 34 -2.35 -4.31 -21.30
CA TRP A 34 -1.04 -4.03 -20.71
C TRP A 34 -0.86 -4.72 -19.35
N ALA A 35 -1.87 -4.64 -18.47
CA ALA A 35 -1.83 -5.31 -17.18
C ALA A 35 -1.74 -6.84 -17.32
N ILE A 36 -2.50 -7.44 -18.25
CA ILE A 36 -2.40 -8.88 -18.57
C ILE A 36 -0.99 -9.23 -19.06
N GLY A 37 -0.45 -8.46 -20.02
CA GLY A 37 0.88 -8.70 -20.57
C GLY A 37 1.97 -8.64 -19.51
N PHE A 38 1.94 -7.60 -18.65
CA PHE A 38 2.83 -7.48 -17.51
C PHE A 38 2.66 -8.64 -16.52
N GLY A 39 1.41 -9.01 -16.21
CA GLY A 39 1.09 -10.11 -15.33
C GLY A 39 1.67 -11.45 -15.80
N ILE A 40 1.47 -11.78 -17.07
CA ILE A 40 2.03 -12.98 -17.72
C ILE A 40 3.56 -12.94 -17.66
N PHE A 41 4.17 -11.81 -18.03
CA PHE A 41 5.63 -11.65 -18.00
C PHE A 41 6.20 -11.92 -16.61
N ALA A 42 5.62 -11.33 -15.57
CA ALA A 42 6.08 -11.49 -14.19
C ALA A 42 5.89 -12.94 -13.68
N ILE A 43 4.78 -13.60 -14.02
CA ILE A 43 4.54 -15.00 -13.67
C ILE A 43 5.55 -15.90 -14.36
N VAL A 44 5.70 -15.81 -15.68
CA VAL A 44 6.63 -16.64 -16.46
C VAL A 44 8.07 -16.39 -16.02
N GLY A 45 8.45 -15.13 -15.79
CA GLY A 45 9.77 -14.77 -15.26
C GLY A 45 10.03 -15.38 -13.89
N SER A 46 9.02 -15.46 -13.02
CA SER A 46 9.14 -16.09 -11.70
C SER A 46 9.37 -17.60 -11.80
N PHE A 47 8.64 -18.29 -12.69
CA PHE A 47 8.87 -19.71 -12.95
C PHE A 47 10.28 -19.96 -13.51
N ALA A 48 10.72 -19.15 -14.47
CA ALA A 48 12.06 -19.25 -15.04
C ALA A 48 13.16 -19.01 -14.00
N ALA A 49 13.00 -17.99 -13.14
CA ALA A 49 13.94 -17.69 -12.08
C ALA A 49 14.04 -18.83 -11.04
N ILE A 50 12.91 -19.38 -10.62
CA ILE A 50 12.88 -20.53 -9.68
C ILE A 50 13.53 -21.75 -10.33
N TRP A 51 13.21 -22.04 -11.59
CA TRP A 51 13.83 -23.14 -12.32
C TRP A 51 15.35 -22.96 -12.44
N LEU A 52 15.83 -21.76 -12.78
CA LEU A 52 17.26 -21.46 -12.84
C LEU A 52 17.93 -21.62 -11.47
N ALA A 53 17.31 -21.13 -10.40
CA ALA A 53 17.82 -21.25 -9.04
C ALA A 53 18.00 -22.73 -8.64
N ILE A 54 16.99 -23.57 -8.89
CA ILE A 54 17.02 -25.00 -8.55
C ILE A 54 18.12 -25.74 -9.34
N ASN A 55 18.28 -25.44 -10.63
CA ASN A 55 19.18 -26.22 -11.50
C ASN A 55 20.63 -25.74 -11.48
N TYR A 56 20.89 -24.46 -11.19
CA TYR A 56 22.22 -23.86 -11.32
C TYR A 56 22.77 -23.27 -10.02
N PHE A 57 21.95 -23.09 -8.99
CA PHE A 57 22.34 -22.49 -7.71
C PHE A 57 21.85 -23.34 -6.52
N PRO A 58 22.20 -24.64 -6.47
CA PRO A 58 21.62 -25.58 -5.52
C PRO A 58 21.89 -25.22 -4.06
N GLU A 59 23.03 -24.58 -3.78
CA GLU A 59 23.44 -24.06 -2.47
C GLU A 59 22.43 -23.09 -1.83
N TYR A 60 21.65 -22.36 -2.64
CA TYR A 60 20.56 -21.47 -2.16
C TYR A 60 19.22 -22.19 -2.04
N THR A 61 19.17 -23.45 -2.44
CA THR A 61 17.98 -24.32 -2.45
C THR A 61 18.21 -25.61 -1.66
N GLU A 62 19.24 -25.69 -0.82
CA GLU A 62 19.56 -26.92 -0.07
C GLU A 62 18.42 -27.37 0.87
N ASP A 63 17.62 -26.41 1.37
CA ASP A 63 16.40 -26.67 2.15
C ASP A 63 15.12 -26.75 1.27
N ALA A 64 15.28 -26.84 -0.06
CA ALA A 64 14.18 -26.90 -1.03
C ALA A 64 13.66 -28.31 -1.30
N ALA A 65 14.44 -29.36 -1.02
CA ALA A 65 14.01 -30.75 -1.23
C ALA A 65 12.76 -31.12 -0.41
N SER A 66 12.51 -30.43 0.70
CA SER A 66 11.33 -30.58 1.56
C SER A 66 10.19 -29.63 1.21
N LYS A 67 10.42 -28.62 0.35
CA LYS A 67 9.48 -27.51 0.09
C LYS A 67 8.92 -27.60 -1.32
N SER A 68 7.60 -27.42 -1.45
CA SER A 68 6.94 -27.49 -2.75
C SER A 68 7.30 -26.29 -3.65
N VAL A 69 7.20 -26.46 -4.97
CA VAL A 69 7.33 -25.34 -5.93
C VAL A 69 6.35 -24.21 -5.60
N PHE A 70 5.17 -24.54 -5.07
CA PHE A 70 4.20 -23.56 -4.57
C PHE A 70 4.78 -22.67 -3.46
N TYR A 71 5.53 -23.23 -2.51
CA TYR A 71 6.17 -22.45 -1.45
C TYR A 71 7.07 -21.34 -2.03
N PHE A 72 7.87 -21.68 -3.03
CA PHE A 72 8.77 -20.72 -3.68
C PHE A 72 8.01 -19.66 -4.49
N LEU A 73 6.97 -20.05 -5.21
CA LEU A 73 6.13 -19.12 -5.96
C LEU A 73 5.40 -18.13 -5.05
N PHE A 74 4.79 -18.59 -3.96
CA PHE A 74 4.05 -17.72 -3.03
C PHE A 74 4.96 -16.85 -2.14
N ARG A 75 6.25 -17.16 -2.05
CA ARG A 75 7.26 -16.24 -1.48
C ARG A 75 7.86 -15.28 -2.50
N ASN A 76 7.63 -15.52 -3.79
CA ASN A 76 8.13 -14.67 -4.85
C ASN A 76 7.17 -13.48 -5.08
N LEU A 77 7.60 -12.28 -4.68
CA LEU A 77 6.81 -11.06 -4.84
C LEU A 77 6.43 -10.79 -6.30
N TYR A 78 7.32 -11.09 -7.26
CA TYR A 78 7.02 -10.91 -8.69
C TYR A 78 5.91 -11.84 -9.16
N PHE A 79 5.85 -13.06 -8.65
CA PHE A 79 4.75 -13.99 -8.95
C PHE A 79 3.41 -13.45 -8.43
N LEU A 80 3.38 -12.98 -7.17
CA LEU A 80 2.17 -12.41 -6.57
C LEU A 80 1.70 -11.14 -7.30
N LEU A 81 2.63 -10.24 -7.64
CA LEU A 81 2.33 -9.07 -8.46
C LEU A 81 1.81 -9.49 -9.83
N GLY A 82 2.41 -10.51 -10.44
CA GLY A 82 1.98 -11.05 -11.72
C GLY A 82 0.53 -11.54 -11.70
N LEU A 83 0.14 -12.28 -10.65
CA LEU A 83 -1.23 -12.73 -10.45
C LEU A 83 -2.20 -11.55 -10.23
N PHE A 84 -1.80 -10.55 -9.46
CA PHE A 84 -2.59 -9.33 -9.25
C PHE A 84 -2.84 -8.60 -10.58
N PHE A 85 -1.82 -8.31 -11.36
CA PHE A 85 -1.99 -7.61 -12.65
C PHE A 85 -2.79 -8.42 -13.67
N LEU A 86 -2.60 -9.74 -13.70
CA LEU A 86 -3.37 -10.64 -14.56
C LEU A 86 -4.87 -10.59 -14.21
N THR A 87 -5.21 -10.73 -12.92
CA THR A 87 -6.60 -10.71 -12.45
C THR A 87 -7.25 -9.34 -12.65
N VAL A 88 -6.55 -8.24 -12.33
CA VAL A 88 -7.01 -6.87 -12.57
C VAL A 88 -7.25 -6.62 -14.06
N GLY A 89 -6.35 -7.09 -14.93
CA GLY A 89 -6.49 -6.93 -16.37
C GLY A 89 -7.67 -7.73 -16.94
N ILE A 90 -7.86 -8.99 -16.52
CA ILE A 90 -9.01 -9.80 -16.93
C ILE A 90 -10.32 -9.15 -16.47
N TRP A 91 -10.37 -8.70 -15.21
CA TRP A 91 -11.51 -7.96 -14.68
C TRP A 91 -11.77 -6.66 -15.48
N GLY A 92 -10.72 -5.92 -15.82
CA GLY A 92 -10.81 -4.70 -16.61
C GLY A 92 -11.42 -4.92 -18.01
N LEU A 93 -11.07 -6.03 -18.68
CA LEU A 93 -11.71 -6.42 -19.95
C LEU A 93 -13.20 -6.73 -19.77
N TYR A 94 -13.55 -7.49 -18.73
CA TYR A 94 -14.94 -7.79 -18.38
C TYR A 94 -15.73 -6.51 -18.05
N TYR A 95 -15.15 -5.62 -17.25
CA TYR A 95 -15.73 -4.35 -16.87
C TYR A 95 -15.97 -3.45 -18.09
N ALA A 96 -14.98 -3.29 -18.97
CA ALA A 96 -15.13 -2.52 -20.20
C ALA A 96 -16.26 -3.03 -21.12
N LYS A 97 -16.51 -4.35 -21.12
CA LYS A 97 -17.63 -4.93 -21.87
C LYS A 97 -18.98 -4.54 -21.27
N LYS A 98 -19.09 -4.47 -19.94
CA LYS A 98 -20.34 -4.18 -19.21
C LYS A 98 -20.61 -2.71 -18.93
N LEU A 99 -19.59 -1.85 -19.02
CA LEU A 99 -19.68 -0.42 -18.73
C LEU A 99 -20.80 0.26 -19.53
N LYS A 100 -21.62 1.06 -18.84
CA LYS A 100 -22.66 1.91 -19.44
C LYS A 100 -22.35 3.38 -19.23
N PHE A 101 -23.08 4.24 -19.91
CA PHE A 101 -22.85 5.69 -19.80
C PHE A 101 -23.23 6.20 -18.41
N GLU A 102 -24.27 5.65 -17.80
CA GLU A 102 -24.73 6.04 -16.46
C GLU A 102 -23.65 5.79 -15.40
N ASP A 103 -22.83 4.76 -15.56
CA ASP A 103 -21.70 4.43 -14.68
C ASP A 103 -20.57 5.48 -14.75
N LEU A 104 -20.55 6.32 -15.79
CA LEU A 104 -19.56 7.38 -15.98
C LEU A 104 -20.00 8.70 -15.37
N ILE A 105 -21.27 8.83 -14.98
CA ILE A 105 -21.79 10.03 -14.34
C ILE A 105 -21.42 9.94 -12.84
N PRO A 106 -20.58 10.84 -12.32
CA PRO A 106 -20.19 10.80 -10.92
C PRO A 106 -21.41 11.10 -10.04
N SER A 107 -21.54 10.35 -8.93
CA SER A 107 -22.60 10.62 -7.95
C SER A 107 -22.39 11.99 -7.28
N PRO A 108 -23.44 12.60 -6.71
CA PRO A 108 -23.30 13.86 -5.96
C PRO A 108 -22.24 13.78 -4.86
N GLU A 109 -22.16 12.63 -4.17
CA GLU A 109 -21.17 12.35 -3.12
C GLU A 109 -19.75 12.29 -3.70
N ALA A 110 -19.57 11.65 -4.86
CA ALA A 110 -18.27 11.59 -5.53
C ALA A 110 -17.79 12.99 -5.98
N VAL A 111 -18.72 13.84 -6.44
CA VAL A 111 -18.43 15.23 -6.80
C VAL A 111 -18.05 16.05 -5.57
N GLU A 112 -18.78 15.90 -4.46
CA GLU A 112 -18.45 16.61 -3.21
C GLU A 112 -17.10 16.14 -2.64
N PHE A 113 -16.84 14.84 -2.65
CA PHE A 113 -15.53 14.29 -2.27
C PHE A 113 -14.40 14.85 -3.14
N ALA A 114 -14.57 14.89 -4.46
CA ALA A 114 -13.57 15.47 -5.36
C ALA A 114 -13.36 16.96 -5.09
N ARG A 115 -14.42 17.70 -4.76
CA ARG A 115 -14.32 19.10 -4.37
C ARG A 115 -13.57 19.28 -3.05
N GLN A 116 -13.82 18.43 -2.06
CA GLN A 116 -13.15 18.46 -0.76
C GLN A 116 -11.67 18.09 -0.89
N SER A 117 -11.34 17.06 -1.66
CA SER A 117 -9.94 16.65 -1.86
C SER A 117 -9.08 17.68 -2.58
N VAL A 118 -9.68 18.53 -3.43
CA VAL A 118 -8.98 19.66 -4.06
C VAL A 118 -8.82 20.85 -3.10
N LYS A 119 -9.79 21.08 -2.20
CA LYS A 119 -9.77 22.20 -1.25
C LYS A 119 -8.87 21.95 -0.04
N THR A 120 -8.77 20.70 0.39
CA THR A 120 -8.06 20.33 1.61
C THR A 120 -6.67 19.83 1.28
N THR A 121 -5.65 20.41 1.90
CA THR A 121 -4.28 19.89 1.83
C THR A 121 -4.03 18.99 3.05
N PRO A 122 -3.62 17.71 2.86
CA PRO A 122 -3.51 16.72 3.94
C PRO A 122 -2.20 16.86 4.73
N TYR A 123 -2.04 17.98 5.44
CA TYR A 123 -0.80 18.32 6.15
C TYR A 123 -0.41 17.27 7.20
N TYR A 124 -1.38 16.68 7.90
CA TYR A 124 -1.08 15.73 8.98
C TYR A 124 -0.57 14.41 8.40
N SER A 125 -1.11 13.99 7.26
CA SER A 125 -0.62 12.85 6.50
C SER A 125 0.80 13.08 6.02
N TYR A 126 1.12 14.27 5.49
CA TYR A 126 2.50 14.61 5.13
C TYR A 126 3.44 14.57 6.32
N ILE A 127 3.02 15.09 7.47
CA ILE A 127 3.82 15.08 8.71
C ILE A 127 4.07 13.65 9.18
N LEU A 128 3.04 12.80 9.21
CA LEU A 128 3.18 11.41 9.67
C LEU A 128 4.07 10.60 8.72
N VAL A 129 3.86 10.72 7.41
CA VAL A 129 4.69 10.05 6.40
C VAL A 129 6.13 10.56 6.47
N GLY A 130 6.33 11.88 6.54
CA GLY A 130 7.64 12.49 6.71
C GLY A 130 8.35 12.02 7.98
N SER A 131 7.61 11.83 9.07
CA SER A 131 8.14 11.34 10.35
C SER A 131 8.65 9.91 10.25
N ILE A 132 7.86 8.99 9.69
CA ILE A 132 8.31 7.60 9.53
C ILE A 132 9.46 7.47 8.52
N VAL A 133 9.50 8.34 7.50
CA VAL A 133 10.63 8.41 6.56
C VAL A 133 11.88 8.92 7.27
N ALA A 134 11.78 9.98 8.07
CA ALA A 134 12.90 10.52 8.84
C ALA A 134 13.46 9.48 9.84
N VAL A 135 12.58 8.78 10.56
CA VAL A 135 12.98 7.68 11.46
C VAL A 135 13.65 6.56 10.68
N THR A 136 13.11 6.18 9.51
CA THR A 136 13.73 5.16 8.66
C THR A 136 15.12 5.58 8.17
N ILE A 137 15.32 6.85 7.81
CA ILE A 137 16.64 7.37 7.45
C ILE A 137 17.61 7.22 8.63
N ALA A 138 17.22 7.66 9.83
CA ALA A 138 18.03 7.51 11.04
C ALA A 138 18.35 6.03 11.34
N GLN A 139 17.35 5.15 11.22
CA GLN A 139 17.48 3.72 11.36
C GLN A 139 18.50 3.12 10.38
N ASN A 140 18.58 3.60 9.13
CA ASN A 140 19.57 3.10 8.17
C ASN A 140 21.01 3.46 8.55
N TYR A 141 21.23 4.57 9.24
CA TYR A 141 22.56 4.92 9.76
C TYR A 141 22.97 4.07 10.97
N VAL A 142 22.02 3.70 11.82
CA VAL A 142 22.25 2.86 13.02
C VAL A 142 22.38 1.37 12.65
N GLY A 143 21.61 0.92 11.66
CA GLY A 143 21.49 -0.50 11.31
C GLY A 143 20.21 -1.12 11.87
N LEU A 144 19.67 -2.11 11.16
CA LEU A 144 18.37 -2.69 11.45
C LEU A 144 18.32 -3.33 12.84
N ASP A 145 19.20 -4.29 13.12
CA ASP A 145 19.15 -5.06 14.36
C ASP A 145 19.35 -4.16 15.59
N GLU A 146 20.35 -3.27 15.54
CA GLU A 146 20.63 -2.32 16.62
C GLU A 146 19.46 -1.34 16.82
N SER A 147 18.87 -0.80 15.75
CA SER A 147 17.70 0.08 15.87
C SER A 147 16.49 -0.61 16.50
N VAL A 148 16.28 -1.89 16.22
CA VAL A 148 15.18 -2.70 16.76
C VAL A 148 15.43 -3.01 18.24
N GLU A 149 16.68 -3.33 18.60
CA GLU A 149 17.06 -3.53 20.00
C GLU A 149 16.85 -2.24 20.80
N ILE A 150 17.32 -1.10 20.27
CA ILE A 150 17.21 0.20 20.93
C ILE A 150 15.75 0.63 21.05
N ALA A 151 14.98 0.64 19.95
CA ALA A 151 13.68 1.33 19.90
C ALA A 151 12.51 0.50 19.35
N GLY A 152 12.74 -0.74 18.93
CA GLY A 152 11.69 -1.65 18.45
C GLY A 152 10.75 -2.10 19.55
N PHE A 153 9.57 -2.59 19.14
CA PHE A 153 8.61 -3.18 20.07
C PHE A 153 9.02 -4.59 20.46
N VAL A 154 10.04 -4.66 21.32
CA VAL A 154 10.60 -5.86 21.96
C VAL A 154 9.78 -6.15 23.22
N LYS A 155 8.97 -7.21 23.18
CA LYS A 155 7.95 -7.50 24.19
C LYS A 155 8.53 -7.85 25.57
N PRO A 156 9.61 -8.65 25.68
CA PRO A 156 10.26 -8.87 26.98
C PRO A 156 10.68 -7.55 27.65
N TYR A 157 11.24 -6.60 26.89
CA TYR A 157 11.63 -5.30 27.45
C TYR A 157 10.42 -4.44 27.84
N PHE A 158 9.34 -4.49 27.05
CA PHE A 158 8.09 -3.84 27.40
C PHE A 158 7.50 -4.36 28.72
N LEU A 159 7.50 -5.68 28.94
CA LEU A 159 6.91 -6.32 30.12
C LEU A 159 7.81 -6.25 31.36
N GLU A 160 9.08 -6.62 31.21
CA GLU A 160 10.00 -6.81 32.34
C GLU A 160 10.75 -5.54 32.73
N LYS A 161 11.04 -4.67 31.75
CA LYS A 161 11.76 -3.41 31.98
C LYS A 161 10.85 -2.18 31.99
N HIS A 162 9.53 -2.37 31.85
CA HIS A 162 8.52 -1.30 31.82
C HIS A 162 8.76 -0.26 30.72
N GLU A 163 9.38 -0.65 29.61
CA GLU A 163 9.68 0.25 28.49
C GLU A 163 8.45 0.43 27.57
N TYR A 164 7.36 0.96 28.13
CA TYR A 164 6.06 1.03 27.46
C TYR A 164 6.05 1.89 26.18
N TRP A 165 6.97 2.84 26.09
CA TRP A 165 7.17 3.69 24.92
C TRP A 165 7.52 2.89 23.65
N ARG A 166 8.04 1.65 23.80
CA ARG A 166 8.42 0.77 22.70
C ARG A 166 7.29 0.43 21.75
N ILE A 167 6.05 0.43 22.23
CA ILE A 167 4.88 0.18 21.39
C ILE A 167 4.70 1.29 20.33
N LEU A 168 5.04 2.53 20.69
CA LEU A 168 4.93 3.69 19.80
C LEU A 168 6.18 3.83 18.93
N THR A 169 7.38 3.70 19.51
CA THR A 169 8.63 3.84 18.74
C THR A 169 8.82 2.67 17.76
N GLY A 170 8.42 1.46 18.15
CA GLY A 170 8.41 0.31 17.25
C GLY A 170 7.54 0.55 16.02
N ALA A 171 6.40 1.24 16.18
CA ALA A 171 5.54 1.59 15.05
C ALA A 171 6.17 2.58 14.06
N ALA A 172 7.22 3.30 14.45
CA ALA A 172 7.94 4.22 13.58
C ALA A 172 9.10 3.55 12.80
N LEU A 173 9.67 2.46 13.34
CA LEU A 173 10.73 1.68 12.68
C LEU A 173 10.17 0.82 11.54
N HIS A 174 10.99 0.47 10.55
CA HIS A 174 10.58 -0.36 9.42
C HIS A 174 11.63 -1.40 9.06
N GLY A 175 11.22 -2.67 8.92
CA GLY A 175 12.13 -3.80 8.62
C GLY A 175 12.76 -3.83 7.21
N GLY A 176 12.61 -2.79 6.39
CA GLY A 176 13.21 -2.72 5.06
C GLY A 176 12.49 -1.74 4.11
N PHE A 177 13.09 -1.51 2.94
CA PHE A 177 12.62 -0.52 1.96
C PHE A 177 11.18 -0.74 1.50
N LEU A 178 10.82 -1.96 1.09
CA LEU A 178 9.45 -2.26 0.67
C LEU A 178 8.45 -2.08 1.82
N HIS A 179 8.87 -2.38 3.06
CA HIS A 179 8.02 -2.24 4.23
C HIS A 179 7.68 -0.76 4.49
N ILE A 180 8.65 0.16 4.45
CA ILE A 180 8.38 1.61 4.56
C ILE A 180 7.63 2.14 3.35
N PHE A 181 7.93 1.67 2.14
CA PHE A 181 7.24 2.12 0.92
C PHE A 181 5.74 1.85 1.00
N PHE A 182 5.34 0.61 1.32
CA PHE A 182 3.92 0.26 1.41
C PHE A 182 3.22 0.91 2.60
N ASN A 183 3.88 1.03 3.76
CA ASN A 183 3.31 1.75 4.91
C ASN A 183 3.16 3.24 4.61
N GLY A 184 4.17 3.89 4.03
CA GLY A 184 4.11 5.30 3.67
C GLY A 184 3.04 5.59 2.62
N TYR A 185 2.92 4.73 1.60
CA TYR A 185 1.88 4.85 0.58
C TYR A 185 0.47 4.68 1.18
N ALA A 186 0.27 3.64 2.00
CA ALA A 186 -1.01 3.40 2.64
C ALA A 186 -1.37 4.50 3.66
N LEU A 187 -0.41 4.93 4.48
CA LEU A 187 -0.60 6.02 5.45
C LEU A 187 -0.92 7.34 4.75
N TYR A 188 -0.24 7.65 3.65
CA TYR A 188 -0.59 8.81 2.85
C TYR A 188 -2.01 8.71 2.29
N GLY A 189 -2.36 7.59 1.66
CA GLY A 189 -3.68 7.39 1.04
C GLY A 189 -4.82 7.43 2.05
N PHE A 190 -4.80 6.57 3.06
CA PHE A 190 -5.85 6.49 4.07
C PHE A 190 -5.84 7.70 5.00
N GLY A 191 -4.66 8.22 5.37
CA GLY A 191 -4.56 9.44 6.17
C GLY A 191 -5.17 10.64 5.47
N SER A 192 -4.86 10.83 4.18
CA SER A 192 -5.43 11.94 3.40
C SER A 192 -6.94 11.81 3.30
N LEU A 193 -7.44 10.58 3.13
CA LEU A 193 -8.87 10.31 3.07
C LEU A 193 -9.60 10.71 4.36
N ILE A 194 -9.00 10.46 5.53
CA ILE A 194 -9.52 10.94 6.82
C ILE A 194 -9.55 12.46 6.87
N GLU A 195 -8.49 13.14 6.43
CA GLU A 195 -8.43 14.61 6.42
C GLU A 195 -9.44 15.23 5.45
N TYR A 196 -9.80 14.53 4.37
CA TYR A 196 -10.81 14.98 3.41
C TYR A 196 -12.23 14.78 3.93
N LEU A 197 -12.50 13.64 4.57
CA LEU A 197 -13.85 13.22 4.95
C LEU A 197 -14.22 13.54 6.40
N SER A 198 -13.25 13.85 7.24
CA SER A 198 -13.45 13.94 8.70
C SER A 198 -12.59 15.03 9.33
N ASN A 199 -12.74 15.23 10.63
CA ASN A 199 -11.87 16.12 11.38
C ASN A 199 -10.45 15.56 11.40
N ARG A 200 -9.47 16.36 10.97
CA ARG A 200 -8.03 16.04 10.99
C ARG A 200 -7.51 15.48 12.32
N ALA A 201 -8.11 15.84 13.46
CA ALA A 201 -7.73 15.28 14.76
C ALA A 201 -7.99 13.77 14.85
N HIS A 202 -9.01 13.26 14.14
CA HIS A 202 -9.31 11.83 14.11
C HIS A 202 -8.16 11.01 13.51
N LEU A 203 -7.42 11.56 12.55
CA LEU A 203 -6.23 10.88 12.00
C LEU A 203 -5.26 10.52 13.11
N ALA A 204 -4.84 11.50 13.92
CA ALA A 204 -3.90 11.26 15.01
C ALA A 204 -4.48 10.34 16.10
N VAL A 205 -5.73 10.58 16.51
CA VAL A 205 -6.38 9.80 17.58
C VAL A 205 -6.54 8.34 17.18
N VAL A 206 -7.14 8.09 16.01
CA VAL A 206 -7.39 6.72 15.52
C VAL A 206 -6.06 6.01 15.28
N PHE A 207 -5.10 6.66 14.63
CA PHE A 207 -3.79 6.08 14.33
C PHE A 207 -3.06 5.66 15.61
N LEU A 208 -3.01 6.53 16.63
CA LEU A 208 -2.32 6.23 17.90
C LEU A 208 -3.03 5.14 18.70
N LEU A 209 -4.37 5.22 18.82
CA LEU A 209 -5.13 4.18 19.53
C LEU A 209 -5.01 2.83 18.84
N ALA A 210 -4.97 2.81 17.51
CA ALA A 210 -4.78 1.59 16.74
C ALA A 210 -3.35 1.04 16.80
N ILE A 211 -2.32 1.88 16.89
CA ILE A 211 -0.95 1.43 17.21
C ILE A 211 -0.93 0.72 18.57
N ILE A 212 -1.55 1.33 19.59
CA ILE A 212 -1.60 0.75 20.92
C ILE A 212 -2.40 -0.56 20.91
N GLY A 213 -3.61 -0.56 20.35
CA GLY A 213 -4.46 -1.74 20.27
C GLY A 213 -3.81 -2.88 19.47
N GLY A 214 -3.25 -2.58 18.30
CA GLY A 214 -2.54 -3.53 17.46
C GLY A 214 -1.26 -4.06 18.13
N GLY A 215 -0.53 -3.20 18.83
CA GLY A 215 0.63 -3.62 19.63
C GLY A 215 0.24 -4.53 20.79
N LEU A 216 -0.83 -4.22 21.53
CA LEU A 216 -1.33 -5.10 22.60
C LEU A 216 -1.82 -6.45 22.05
N ALA A 217 -2.50 -6.45 20.90
CA ALA A 217 -2.86 -7.70 20.22
C ALA A 217 -1.61 -8.49 19.80
N SER A 218 -0.61 -7.83 19.22
CA SER A 218 0.66 -8.47 18.87
C SER A 218 1.38 -9.03 20.09
N LEU A 219 1.37 -8.33 21.22
CA LEU A 219 1.93 -8.80 22.49
C LEU A 219 1.25 -10.09 22.96
N TYR A 220 -0.07 -10.17 22.82
CA TYR A 220 -0.84 -11.35 23.25
C TYR A 220 -0.63 -12.56 22.31
N PHE A 221 -0.66 -12.35 20.99
CA PHE A 221 -0.58 -13.45 20.02
C PHE A 221 0.84 -13.85 19.63
N MET A 222 1.82 -12.95 19.77
CA MET A 222 3.22 -13.16 19.36
C MET A 222 4.19 -12.55 20.39
N PRO A 223 4.20 -13.06 21.64
CA PRO A 223 4.97 -12.47 22.73
C PRO A 223 6.50 -12.55 22.51
N ASP A 224 6.99 -13.50 21.71
CA ASP A 224 8.43 -13.73 21.54
C ASP A 224 9.02 -13.05 20.29
N VAL A 225 8.20 -12.32 19.53
CA VAL A 225 8.60 -11.74 18.23
C VAL A 225 8.62 -10.22 18.32
N ALA A 226 9.76 -9.58 18.04
CA ALA A 226 9.83 -8.12 17.95
C ALA A 226 8.93 -7.60 16.81
N SER A 227 8.28 -6.44 17.02
CA SER A 227 7.46 -5.81 15.97
C SER A 227 7.97 -4.42 15.64
N VAL A 228 7.84 -4.09 14.36
CA VAL A 228 8.08 -2.76 13.82
C VAL A 228 7.04 -2.42 12.76
N GLY A 229 6.82 -1.14 12.50
CA GLY A 229 6.05 -0.63 11.37
C GLY A 229 4.72 0.00 11.76
N ALA A 230 4.29 0.95 10.93
CA ALA A 230 3.08 1.75 11.14
C ALA A 230 1.77 0.98 10.88
N SER A 231 1.85 -0.28 10.45
CA SER A 231 0.74 -1.05 9.88
C SER A 231 -0.44 -1.23 10.85
N GLY A 232 -0.18 -1.39 12.16
CA GLY A 232 -1.24 -1.44 13.17
C GLY A 232 -2.10 -0.17 13.20
N GLY A 233 -1.45 0.99 13.12
CA GLY A 233 -2.13 2.28 13.00
C GLY A 233 -2.92 2.41 11.71
N ILE A 234 -2.32 1.99 10.58
CA ILE A 234 -2.96 2.04 9.26
C ILE A 234 -4.19 1.13 9.19
N MET A 235 -4.14 -0.08 9.77
CA MET A 235 -5.31 -0.96 9.85
C MET A 235 -6.44 -0.32 10.65
N GLY A 236 -6.12 0.45 11.69
CA GLY A 236 -7.12 1.26 12.40
C GLY A 236 -7.76 2.35 11.54
N LEU A 237 -6.97 3.05 10.72
CA LEU A 237 -7.50 4.04 9.78
C LEU A 237 -8.45 3.40 8.76
N ILE A 238 -8.10 2.22 8.23
CA ILE A 238 -8.98 1.46 7.34
C ILE A 238 -10.26 1.09 8.06
N GLY A 239 -10.18 0.58 9.30
CA GLY A 239 -11.34 0.23 10.11
C GLY A 239 -12.25 1.42 10.44
N TYR A 240 -11.70 2.63 10.59
CA TYR A 240 -12.48 3.85 10.80
C TYR A 240 -13.20 4.34 9.53
N LEU A 241 -12.64 4.06 8.36
CA LEU A 241 -13.19 4.48 7.06
C LEU A 241 -14.25 3.50 6.49
N ALA A 242 -14.35 2.30 7.06
CA ALA A 242 -15.28 1.24 6.64
C ALA A 242 -16.68 1.44 7.23
#